data_AF-A0A5C3Q0S4-F1
#
_entry.id   AF-A0A5C3Q0S4-F1
#
_cell.length_a   1.000
_cell.length_b   1.000
_cell.length_c   1.000
_cell.angle_alpha   90.00
_cell.angle_beta   90.00
_cell.angle_gamma   90.00
#
_symmetry.space_group_name_H-M   'P 1'
#
loop_
_entity.id
_entity.type
_entity.pdbx_description
1 polymer ?
#
loop_
_entity_poly.entity_id
_entity_poly.type
_entity_poly.pdbx_seq_one_letter_code
_entity_poly.pdbx_strand_id
1 'polypeptide(L)'
;MTFFALLSRPPQPGGTYNEPRTGSLDLYSPRFVKGLGASKVGLCPICVEPRARGGENKQVWLSTKFSAFNYHMQYAHGICPSDGLPFSPPLEFRVVASPARTAALKNRKNMKTHIQQGLCHCCNQWINVEGIKDVETKVKELNWWKHAASCHRGSKIAGETDVFVQDHIFMQLTASNRSSE
;
A
#
# COMPACT_ATOMS: atom_id res chain seq x y z
N MET A 1 45.03 -11.96 1.38
CA MET A 1 44.52 -10.82 0.57
C MET A 1 43.01 -10.91 0.53
N THR A 2 42.36 -10.28 1.50
CA THR A 2 40.90 -10.32 1.70
C THR A 2 40.26 -9.32 0.74
N PHE A 3 39.66 -9.82 -0.35
CA PHE A 3 38.75 -9.06 -1.19
C PHE A 3 37.46 -8.83 -0.39
N PHE A 4 37.44 -7.79 0.45
CA PHE A 4 36.19 -7.18 0.88
C PHE A 4 35.61 -6.51 -0.36
N ALA A 5 34.69 -7.19 -1.04
CA ALA A 5 33.82 -6.55 -2.00
C ALA A 5 33.15 -5.38 -1.28
N LEU A 6 33.53 -4.16 -1.67
CA LEU A 6 32.76 -2.96 -1.41
C LEU A 6 31.38 -3.22 -2.02
N LEU A 7 30.46 -3.75 -1.22
CA LEU A 7 29.04 -3.62 -1.49
C LEU A 7 28.77 -2.12 -1.43
N SER A 8 28.94 -1.46 -2.57
CA SER A 8 28.59 -0.06 -2.77
C SER A 8 27.21 0.12 -2.18
N ARG A 9 27.10 0.83 -1.05
CA ARG A 9 25.79 1.15 -0.48
C ARG A 9 24.99 1.77 -1.61
N PRO A 10 23.77 1.27 -1.90
CA PRO A 10 22.98 1.84 -2.98
C PRO A 10 22.87 3.34 -2.76
N PRO A 11 22.99 4.15 -3.82
CA PRO A 11 22.97 5.60 -3.70
C PRO A 11 21.72 6.01 -2.92
N GLN A 12 21.94 6.70 -1.79
CA GLN A 12 20.86 7.17 -0.94
C GLN A 12 19.93 8.04 -1.79
N PRO A 13 18.60 7.88 -1.71
CA PRO A 13 17.66 8.60 -2.57
C PRO A 13 17.60 10.12 -2.30
N GLY A 14 18.47 10.64 -1.43
CA GLY A 14 18.51 12.01 -0.95
C GLY A 14 17.56 12.23 0.22
N GLY A 15 17.69 13.40 0.86
CA GLY A 15 16.89 13.78 2.04
C GLY A 15 17.48 13.27 3.36
N THR A 16 16.80 13.61 4.45
CA THR A 16 17.15 13.23 5.81
C THR A 16 16.36 11.98 6.20
N TYR A 17 17.03 11.02 6.85
CA TYR A 17 16.37 9.84 7.39
C TYR A 17 15.27 10.24 8.38
N ASN A 18 14.12 9.58 8.29
CA ASN A 18 12.98 9.79 9.16
C ASN A 18 12.63 8.46 9.82
N GLU A 19 12.70 8.44 11.14
CA GLU A 19 12.39 7.26 11.92
C GLU A 19 10.91 6.89 11.76
N PRO A 20 10.58 5.60 11.53
CA PRO A 20 9.20 5.19 11.33
C PRO A 20 8.40 5.23 12.63
N ARG A 21 7.13 5.58 12.55
CA ARG A 21 6.28 5.84 13.72
C ARG A 21 5.87 4.58 14.46
N THR A 22 5.51 3.50 13.77
CA THR A 22 5.01 2.26 14.39
C THR A 22 6.09 1.17 14.50
N GLY A 23 7.36 1.53 14.29
CA GLY A 23 8.50 0.63 14.38
C GLY A 23 9.13 0.29 13.02
N SER A 24 10.19 -0.52 13.04
CA SER A 24 11.02 -0.80 11.86
C SER A 24 10.26 -1.37 10.65
N LEU A 25 9.16 -2.07 10.88
CA LEU A 25 8.29 -2.68 9.86
C LEU A 25 7.14 -1.76 9.36
N ASP A 26 7.06 -0.51 9.80
CA ASP A 26 6.02 0.44 9.36
C ASP A 26 6.14 0.75 7.85
N LEU A 27 5.28 0.24 6.99
CA LEU A 27 5.30 0.54 5.56
C LEU A 27 4.72 1.92 5.20
N TYR A 28 4.05 2.59 6.14
CA TYR A 28 3.38 3.87 5.90
C TYR A 28 4.31 5.06 6.02
N SER A 29 5.15 5.10 7.07
CA SER A 29 5.98 6.26 7.35
C SER A 29 7.08 6.44 6.29
N PRO A 30 7.28 7.66 5.75
CA PRO A 30 8.39 7.91 4.82
C PRO A 30 9.71 7.64 5.54
N ARG A 31 10.63 6.92 4.90
CA ARG A 31 11.98 6.67 5.44
C ARG A 31 12.92 7.84 5.22
N PHE A 32 12.62 8.68 4.23
CA PHE A 32 13.37 9.89 3.94
C PHE A 32 12.43 11.07 3.73
N VAL A 33 12.80 12.22 4.28
CA VAL A 33 12.06 13.49 4.15
C VAL A 33 13.00 14.61 3.72
N LYS A 34 12.48 15.61 3.03
CA LYS A 34 13.21 16.85 2.71
C LYS A 34 12.28 18.05 2.66
N GLY A 35 12.84 19.24 2.73
CA GLY A 35 12.08 20.50 2.78
C GLY A 35 11.45 20.77 4.15
N LEU A 36 10.78 21.91 4.26
CA LEU A 36 10.20 22.42 5.51
C LEU A 36 8.80 22.99 5.26
N GLY A 37 7.94 23.01 6.28
CA GLY A 37 6.61 23.60 6.19
C GLY A 37 5.81 23.06 5.00
N ALA A 38 5.41 23.95 4.08
CA ALA A 38 4.62 23.59 2.90
C ALA A 38 5.41 22.82 1.81
N SER A 39 6.74 22.98 1.77
CA SER A 39 7.61 22.25 0.83
C SER A 39 8.09 20.91 1.39
N LYS A 40 7.71 20.55 2.63
CA LYS A 40 8.05 19.26 3.22
C LYS A 40 7.43 18.12 2.41
N VAL A 41 8.29 17.23 1.94
CA VAL A 41 7.92 16.03 1.19
C VAL A 41 8.52 14.79 1.84
N GLY A 42 7.82 13.66 1.70
CA GLY A 42 8.28 12.33 2.09
C GLY A 42 8.46 11.45 0.86
N LEU A 43 9.51 10.65 0.85
CA LEU A 43 9.73 9.64 -0.17
C LEU A 43 8.85 8.42 0.14
N CYS A 44 8.07 7.97 -0.84
CA CYS A 44 7.31 6.72 -0.73
C CYS A 44 8.27 5.52 -0.55
N PRO A 45 8.19 4.77 0.57
CA PRO A 45 9.09 3.65 0.82
C PRO A 45 8.80 2.44 -0.06
N ILE A 46 7.62 2.36 -0.70
CA ILE A 46 7.23 1.23 -1.56
C ILE A 46 7.62 1.49 -3.02
N CYS A 47 7.31 2.66 -3.58
CA CYS A 47 7.64 2.97 -4.97
C CYS A 47 9.15 2.92 -5.25
N VAL A 48 9.98 3.28 -4.26
CA VAL A 48 11.44 3.30 -4.41
C VAL A 48 12.05 1.90 -4.46
N GLU A 49 11.37 0.89 -3.90
CA GLU A 49 11.84 -0.48 -3.92
C GLU A 49 11.94 -1.02 -5.35
N PRO A 50 12.87 -1.96 -5.61
CA PRO A 50 12.94 -2.63 -6.89
C PRO A 50 11.66 -3.41 -7.22
N ARG A 51 11.38 -3.60 -8.51
CA ARG A 51 10.25 -4.44 -8.96
C ARG A 51 10.30 -5.86 -8.41
N ALA A 52 11.51 -6.41 -8.22
CA ALA A 52 11.71 -7.73 -7.62
C ALA A 52 11.22 -7.83 -6.17
N ARG A 53 11.09 -6.70 -5.45
CA ARG A 53 10.53 -6.62 -4.09
C ARG A 53 9.12 -6.02 -4.06
N GLY A 54 8.45 -5.94 -5.22
CA GLY A 54 7.09 -5.41 -5.35
C GLY A 54 6.98 -3.89 -5.49
N GLY A 55 8.11 -3.17 -5.60
CA GLY A 55 8.12 -1.72 -5.82
C GLY A 55 8.08 -1.30 -7.30
N GLU A 56 8.28 -0.01 -7.56
CA GLU A 56 8.26 0.56 -8.92
C GLU A 56 9.66 0.93 -9.46
N ASN A 57 10.69 0.85 -8.62
CA ASN A 57 12.03 1.41 -8.87
C ASN A 57 11.99 2.91 -9.21
N LYS A 58 11.16 3.68 -8.49
CA LYS A 58 10.95 5.12 -8.72
C LYS A 58 11.01 5.91 -7.42
N GLN A 59 11.75 7.01 -7.45
CA GLN A 59 11.71 7.98 -6.36
C GLN A 59 10.46 8.85 -6.45
N VAL A 60 9.46 8.57 -5.60
CA VAL A 60 8.19 9.31 -5.55
C VAL A 60 8.15 10.17 -4.29
N TRP A 61 8.48 11.46 -4.44
CA TRP A 61 8.44 12.46 -3.38
C TRP A 61 7.08 13.15 -3.34
N LEU A 62 6.37 13.08 -2.21
CA LEU A 62 5.01 13.58 -2.09
C LEU A 62 4.88 14.54 -0.91
N SER A 63 4.06 15.58 -1.06
CA SER A 63 3.80 16.53 0.02
C SER A 63 3.19 15.83 1.24
N THR A 64 3.79 16.05 2.41
CA THR A 64 3.26 15.54 3.68
C THR A 64 2.19 16.47 4.25
N LYS A 65 2.24 17.77 3.94
CA LYS A 65 1.31 18.78 4.46
C LYS A 65 -0.08 18.70 3.80
N PHE A 66 -0.13 18.51 2.49
CA PHE A 66 -1.38 18.48 1.72
C PHE A 66 -1.93 17.07 1.52
N SER A 67 -1.66 16.17 2.47
CA SER A 67 -2.09 14.76 2.49
C SER A 67 -1.83 13.94 1.23
N ALA A 68 -1.07 14.44 0.25
CA ALA A 68 -0.72 13.72 -0.97
C ALA A 68 0.02 12.42 -0.67
N PHE A 69 0.95 12.46 0.29
CA PHE A 69 1.63 11.27 0.79
C PHE A 69 0.63 10.27 1.41
N ASN A 70 -0.22 10.73 2.33
CA ASN A 70 -1.23 9.89 3.00
C ASN A 70 -2.22 9.24 2.02
N TYR A 71 -2.66 10.00 1.02
CA TYR A 71 -3.54 9.54 -0.04
C TYR A 71 -2.85 8.46 -0.90
N HIS A 72 -1.60 8.69 -1.26
CA HIS A 72 -0.82 7.74 -2.03
C HIS A 72 -0.63 6.42 -1.28
N MET A 73 -0.22 6.45 -0.01
CA MET A 73 -0.01 5.22 0.76
C MET A 73 -1.31 4.40 0.88
N GLN A 74 -2.45 5.05 1.10
CA GLN A 74 -3.73 4.36 1.24
C GLN A 74 -4.29 3.85 -0.09
N TYR A 75 -4.20 4.64 -1.16
CA TYR A 75 -4.94 4.37 -2.41
C TYR A 75 -4.07 3.97 -3.61
N ALA A 76 -2.74 4.03 -3.48
CA ALA A 76 -1.81 3.41 -4.44
C ALA A 76 -1.22 2.10 -3.93
N HIS A 77 -1.15 1.93 -2.60
CA HIS A 77 -0.53 0.76 -1.98
C HIS A 77 -1.41 0.02 -0.96
N GLY A 78 -2.60 0.55 -0.62
CA GLY A 78 -3.48 -0.11 0.34
C GLY A 78 -2.90 -0.17 1.76
N ILE A 79 -2.06 0.77 2.17
CA ILE A 79 -1.44 0.77 3.51
C ILE A 79 -2.28 1.57 4.50
N CYS A 80 -2.55 0.97 5.65
CA CYS A 80 -3.33 1.57 6.72
C CYS A 80 -2.47 2.58 7.52
N PRO A 81 -2.97 3.82 7.69
CA PRO A 81 -2.23 4.84 8.44
C PRO A 81 -2.08 4.56 9.94
N SER A 82 -2.87 3.67 10.54
CA SER A 82 -2.85 3.45 11.99
C SER A 82 -1.73 2.52 12.43
N ASP A 83 -1.56 1.40 11.73
CA ASP A 83 -0.57 0.36 12.07
C ASP A 83 0.65 0.36 11.14
N GLY A 84 0.55 1.02 9.98
CA GLY A 84 1.62 1.04 8.99
C GLY A 84 1.67 -0.23 8.14
N LEU A 85 0.64 -1.08 8.16
CA LEU A 85 0.57 -2.35 7.43
C LEU A 85 -0.53 -2.32 6.36
N PRO A 86 -0.52 -3.24 5.37
CA PRO A 86 -1.58 -3.33 4.39
C PRO A 86 -2.96 -3.50 5.03
N PHE A 87 -3.99 -2.92 4.41
CA PHE A 87 -5.37 -3.25 4.73
C PHE A 87 -5.61 -4.74 4.52
N SER A 88 -6.43 -5.34 5.38
CA SER A 88 -6.78 -6.75 5.25
C SER A 88 -7.42 -7.05 3.88
N PRO A 89 -7.02 -8.13 3.20
CA PRO A 89 -7.72 -8.65 2.04
C PRO A 89 -9.18 -8.99 2.34
N PRO A 90 -10.01 -9.18 1.29
CA PRO A 90 -11.31 -9.80 1.43
C PRO A 90 -11.21 -11.21 2.01
N LEU A 91 -12.18 -11.60 2.83
CA LEU A 91 -12.31 -12.98 3.33
C LEU A 91 -12.61 -13.96 2.18
N GLU A 92 -13.41 -13.51 1.23
CA GLU A 92 -13.83 -14.29 0.07
C GLU A 92 -13.94 -13.38 -1.15
N PHE A 93 -13.79 -13.96 -2.33
CA PHE A 93 -14.07 -13.30 -3.60
C PHE A 93 -15.25 -13.96 -4.30
N ARG A 94 -16.07 -13.15 -4.97
CA ARG A 94 -17.08 -13.63 -5.90
C ARG A 94 -17.11 -12.76 -7.16
N VAL A 95 -17.60 -13.33 -8.25
CA VAL A 95 -17.84 -12.60 -9.50
C VAL A 95 -19.34 -12.51 -9.71
N VAL A 96 -19.86 -11.29 -9.84
CA VAL A 96 -21.28 -11.04 -10.09
C VAL A 96 -21.50 -10.38 -11.44
N ALA A 97 -22.66 -10.60 -12.04
CA ALA A 97 -23.08 -9.82 -13.19
C ALA A 97 -23.18 -8.34 -12.80
N SER A 98 -22.64 -7.45 -13.63
CA SER A 98 -22.68 -6.02 -13.35
C SER A 98 -24.14 -5.49 -13.31
N PRO A 99 -24.53 -4.68 -12.31
CA PRO A 99 -25.86 -4.07 -12.22
C PRO A 99 -26.17 -3.13 -13.41
N ALA A 100 -25.16 -2.81 -14.23
CA ALA A 100 -25.33 -2.19 -15.54
C ALA A 100 -26.24 -2.98 -16.50
N ARG A 101 -26.47 -4.28 -16.27
CA ARG A 101 -27.46 -5.06 -17.02
C ARG A 101 -28.90 -4.81 -16.60
N THR A 102 -29.16 -4.41 -15.35
CA THR A 102 -30.52 -4.29 -14.79
C THR A 102 -31.07 -2.87 -14.83
N ALA A 103 -30.22 -1.85 -14.80
CA ALA A 103 -30.66 -0.46 -14.89
C ALA A 103 -30.61 0.07 -16.33
N ALA A 104 -31.71 0.70 -16.77
CA ALA A 104 -31.83 1.44 -18.03
C ALA A 104 -30.97 2.72 -18.07
N LEU A 105 -29.69 2.64 -17.68
CA LEU A 105 -28.75 3.76 -17.77
C LEU A 105 -28.25 3.90 -19.22
N LYS A 106 -28.51 5.08 -19.79
CA LYS A 106 -28.32 5.50 -21.19
C LYS A 106 -26.88 5.46 -21.73
N ASN A 107 -25.90 4.84 -21.04
CA ASN A 107 -24.50 4.79 -21.50
C ASN A 107 -23.86 3.43 -21.22
N ARG A 108 -24.10 2.45 -22.12
CA ARG A 108 -23.50 1.10 -22.08
C ARG A 108 -22.06 1.03 -22.61
N LYS A 109 -21.50 2.12 -23.15
CA LYS A 109 -20.13 2.10 -23.69
C LYS A 109 -19.13 1.97 -22.54
N ASN A 110 -18.26 0.97 -22.62
CA ASN A 110 -17.14 0.72 -21.70
C ASN A 110 -17.58 0.40 -20.26
N MET A 111 -18.53 -0.52 -20.08
CA MET A 111 -18.87 -1.09 -18.78
C MET A 111 -18.50 -2.57 -18.74
N LYS A 112 -17.94 -3.03 -17.62
CA LYS A 112 -17.63 -4.44 -17.42
C LYS A 112 -18.90 -5.27 -17.32
N THR A 113 -18.88 -6.45 -17.93
CA THR A 113 -20.00 -7.40 -17.93
C THR A 113 -20.12 -8.17 -16.61
N HIS A 114 -19.00 -8.31 -15.92
CA HIS A 114 -18.84 -8.96 -14.63
C HIS A 114 -17.97 -8.08 -13.73
N ILE A 115 -18.23 -8.14 -12.43
CA ILE A 115 -17.47 -7.38 -11.43
C ILE A 115 -17.05 -8.35 -10.32
N GLN A 116 -15.77 -8.34 -9.98
CA GLN A 116 -15.26 -9.02 -8.81
C GLN A 116 -15.59 -8.22 -7.53
N GLN A 117 -16.20 -8.91 -6.57
CA GLN A 117 -16.50 -8.42 -5.24
C GLN A 117 -15.70 -9.19 -4.20
N GLY A 118 -15.39 -8.52 -3.08
CA GLY A 118 -14.75 -9.09 -1.91
C GLY A 118 -15.65 -8.99 -0.68
N LEU A 119 -15.65 -10.00 0.18
CA LEU A 119 -16.36 -9.97 1.46
C LEU A 119 -15.50 -9.28 2.53
N CYS A 120 -16.00 -8.18 3.09
CA CYS A 120 -15.30 -7.45 4.16
C CYS A 120 -15.47 -8.14 5.51
N HIS A 121 -14.36 -8.37 6.21
CA HIS A 121 -14.38 -8.96 7.56
C HIS A 121 -15.01 -8.03 8.61
N CYS A 122 -14.93 -6.72 8.39
CA CYS A 122 -15.37 -5.74 9.38
C CYS A 122 -16.88 -5.48 9.33
N CYS A 123 -17.47 -5.38 8.14
CA CYS A 123 -18.91 -5.08 7.98
C CYS A 123 -19.73 -6.22 7.36
N ASN A 124 -19.07 -7.31 6.98
CA ASN A 124 -19.68 -8.49 6.36
C ASN A 124 -20.47 -8.17 5.08
N GLN A 125 -20.07 -7.10 4.37
CA GLN A 125 -20.66 -6.69 3.09
C GLN A 125 -19.77 -7.09 1.92
N TRP A 126 -20.41 -7.34 0.77
CA TRP A 126 -19.72 -7.56 -0.50
C TRP A 126 -19.42 -6.23 -1.18
N ILE A 127 -18.13 -5.94 -1.33
CA ILE A 127 -17.63 -4.67 -1.86
C ILE A 127 -17.01 -4.92 -3.22
N ASN A 128 -17.28 -4.05 -4.21
CA ASN A 128 -16.59 -4.12 -5.50
C ASN A 128 -15.09 -3.90 -5.30
N VAL A 129 -14.29 -4.86 -5.74
CA VAL A 129 -12.83 -4.74 -5.70
C VAL A 129 -12.37 -3.84 -6.84
N GLU A 130 -12.98 -4.00 -8.01
CA GLU A 130 -12.66 -3.28 -9.23
C GLU A 130 -13.70 -2.23 -9.63
N GLY A 131 -13.32 -1.35 -10.56
CA GLY A 131 -14.20 -0.35 -11.17
C GLY A 131 -15.23 -0.96 -12.13
N ILE A 132 -16.42 -0.34 -12.19
CA ILE A 132 -17.52 -0.74 -13.09
C ILE A 132 -17.19 -0.44 -14.55
N LYS A 133 -16.40 0.61 -14.80
CA LYS A 133 -15.98 1.00 -16.15
C LYS A 133 -14.93 0.03 -16.66
N ASP A 134 -15.04 -0.31 -17.93
CA ASP A 134 -14.06 -1.07 -18.68
C ASP A 134 -12.97 -0.11 -19.19
N VAL A 135 -12.20 0.41 -18.23
CA VAL A 135 -11.05 1.27 -18.46
C VAL A 135 -9.93 0.73 -17.60
N GLU A 136 -8.73 0.65 -18.18
CA GLU A 136 -7.55 0.26 -17.43
C GLU A 136 -7.30 1.29 -16.31
N THR A 137 -7.33 0.82 -15.07
CA THR A 137 -7.02 1.64 -13.90
C THR A 137 -5.59 1.35 -13.43
N LYS A 138 -4.89 2.40 -12.98
CA LYS A 138 -3.55 2.26 -12.40
C LYS A 138 -3.52 1.29 -11.21
N VAL A 139 -4.62 1.23 -10.48
CA VAL A 139 -4.85 0.36 -9.34
C VAL A 139 -6.15 -0.39 -9.57
N LYS A 140 -6.13 -1.71 -9.58
CA LYS A 140 -7.32 -2.53 -9.82
C LYS A 140 -8.21 -2.57 -8.58
N GLU A 141 -7.60 -2.62 -7.40
CA GLU A 141 -8.19 -2.80 -6.08
C GLU A 141 -8.63 -1.48 -5.42
N LEU A 142 -8.63 -0.36 -6.17
CA LEU A 142 -8.83 0.98 -5.62
C LEU A 142 -10.14 1.12 -4.84
N ASN A 143 -11.19 0.45 -5.31
CA ASN A 143 -12.50 0.48 -4.65
C ASN A 143 -12.46 -0.28 -3.31
N TRP A 144 -11.73 -1.39 -3.25
CA TRP A 144 -11.48 -2.09 -1.99
C TRP A 144 -10.73 -1.21 -1.00
N TRP A 145 -9.64 -0.56 -1.42
CA TRP A 145 -8.85 0.30 -0.52
C TRP A 145 -9.63 1.49 0.01
N LYS A 146 -10.51 2.10 -0.80
CA LYS A 146 -11.43 3.15 -0.34
C LYS A 146 -12.39 2.65 0.73
N HIS A 147 -12.93 1.46 0.55
CA HIS A 147 -13.74 0.82 1.58
C HIS A 147 -12.93 0.54 2.84
N ALA A 148 -11.79 -0.14 2.70
CA ALA A 148 -10.94 -0.53 3.83
C ALA A 148 -10.49 0.68 4.67
N ALA A 149 -10.08 1.78 4.01
CA ALA A 149 -9.68 3.02 4.68
C ALA A 149 -10.79 3.64 5.56
N SER A 150 -12.05 3.46 5.20
CA SER A 150 -13.19 3.97 5.96
C SER A 150 -13.79 2.96 6.94
N CYS A 151 -13.73 1.67 6.60
CA CYS A 151 -14.41 0.60 7.32
C CYS A 151 -13.51 -0.10 8.34
N HIS A 152 -12.27 -0.43 7.99
CA HIS A 152 -11.46 -1.33 8.83
C HIS A 152 -11.01 -0.64 10.12
N ARG A 153 -10.72 0.66 10.10
CA ARG A 153 -10.35 1.47 11.30
C ARG A 153 -9.28 0.81 12.18
N GLY A 154 -8.30 0.12 11.57
CA GLY A 154 -7.24 -0.61 12.28
C GLY A 154 -7.59 -2.06 12.66
N SER A 155 -8.82 -2.52 12.43
CA SER A 155 -9.18 -3.93 12.53
C SER A 155 -8.48 -4.76 11.45
N LYS A 156 -8.02 -5.95 11.83
CA LYS A 156 -7.34 -6.92 10.95
C LYS A 156 -7.99 -8.29 11.07
N ILE A 157 -7.79 -9.13 10.06
CA ILE A 157 -8.11 -10.55 10.16
C ILE A 157 -7.02 -11.25 10.97
N ALA A 158 -7.41 -12.18 11.84
CA ALA A 158 -6.48 -12.91 12.69
C ALA A 158 -5.55 -13.79 11.84
N GLY A 159 -4.24 -13.74 12.13
CA GLY A 159 -3.22 -14.58 11.47
C GLY A 159 -2.63 -13.99 10.18
N GLU A 160 -3.09 -12.83 9.70
CA GLU A 160 -2.45 -12.14 8.58
C GLU A 160 -1.02 -11.68 8.94
N THR A 161 0.00 -12.45 8.54
CA THR A 161 1.38 -12.23 9.03
C THR A 161 2.49 -12.20 7.99
N ASP A 162 2.19 -12.36 6.69
CA ASP A 162 3.22 -12.52 5.65
C ASP A 162 3.31 -11.33 4.67
N VAL A 163 3.47 -10.12 5.21
CA VAL A 163 3.58 -8.89 4.40
C VAL A 163 4.99 -8.71 3.82
N PHE A 164 6.01 -9.20 4.53
CA PHE A 164 7.40 -8.93 4.21
C PHE A 164 8.08 -10.12 3.54
N VAL A 165 8.93 -9.83 2.55
CA VAL A 165 9.87 -10.81 2.03
C VAL A 165 10.90 -11.11 3.12
N GLN A 166 11.06 -12.39 3.45
CA GLN A 166 12.01 -12.88 4.46
C GLN A 166 13.45 -12.85 3.92
N ASP A 167 13.95 -11.66 3.60
CA ASP A 167 15.32 -11.43 3.16
C ASP A 167 16.24 -11.02 4.32
N HIS A 168 17.52 -10.83 4.01
CA HIS A 168 18.52 -10.44 5.01
C HIS A 168 18.20 -9.11 5.71
N ILE A 169 17.50 -8.18 5.05
CA ILE A 169 17.09 -6.90 5.64
C ILE A 169 15.99 -7.15 6.67
N PHE A 170 14.97 -7.94 6.32
CA PHE A 170 13.91 -8.33 7.25
C PHE A 170 14.47 -9.03 8.49
N MET A 171 15.39 -9.98 8.30
CA MET A 171 16.03 -10.69 9.41
C MET A 171 16.81 -9.73 10.33
N GLN A 172 17.52 -8.75 9.77
CA GLN A 172 18.23 -7.74 10.57
C GLN A 172 17.27 -6.86 11.38
N LEU A 173 16.20 -6.38 10.76
CA LEU A 173 15.20 -5.52 11.43
C LEU A 173 14.46 -6.28 12.54
N THR A 174 14.12 -7.55 12.32
CA THR A 174 13.44 -8.38 13.33
C THR A 174 14.37 -8.87 14.44
N ALA A 175 15.66 -9.09 14.18
CA ALA A 175 16.64 -9.38 15.21
C ALA A 175 16.88 -8.18 16.13
N SER A 176 16.93 -6.97 15.55
CA SER A 176 17.10 -5.72 16.29
C SER A 176 15.92 -5.43 17.21
N ASN A 177 14.68 -5.75 16.79
CA ASN A 177 13.49 -5.57 17.61
C ASN A 177 13.44 -6.50 18.84
N ARG A 178 14.04 -7.71 18.77
CA ARG A 178 14.09 -8.66 19.90
C ARG A 178 15.15 -8.32 20.94
N SER A 179 16.00 -7.33 20.68
CA SER A 179 17.09 -6.92 21.57
C SER A 179 16.68 -5.78 22.53
N SER A 180 15.43 -5.33 22.45
CA SER A 180 14.87 -4.20 23.20
C SER A 180 13.71 -4.62 24.13
N GLU A 181 13.46 -5.92 24.27
CA GLU A 181 12.57 -6.56 25.25
C GLU A 181 13.41 -7.28 26.31
#